data_AF-A0A925SEJ4-F1
#
_entry.id   AF-A0A925SEJ4-F1
#
_cell.length_a   1.000
_cell.length_b   1.000
_cell.length_c   1.000
_cell.angle_alpha   90.00
_cell.angle_beta   90.00
_cell.angle_gamma   90.00
#
_symmetry.space_group_name_H-M   'P 1'
#
loop_
_entity.id
_entity.type
_entity.pdbx_description
1 polymer ?
#
loop_
_entity_poly.entity_id
_entity_poly.type
_entity_poly.pdbx_seq_one_letter_code
_entity_poly.pdbx_strand_id
1 'polypeptide(L)'
;MIGFPNAKINIGLSITEKRTDGFHNLETVFFPVGWSDALEFVSSEEVMFSSSGMVISGDAESNLVMKAYRLLQKDYSLPALKIHLHKEIPFGAGLGGGSSDGAFMLSMLNRHFALNLSQAVLESYAAMLGSDCAFFIRNSPVFASGRGEIMEPVQLSLNNWFILIVKPPVAVPTAKAFQWIVPAKPRNSLKILIQQPVAEWRDSIANQFESSVFQAYPEIGELKNQLYDLGATYASMSGSGSCVFGLFQELPQGYERLFPLPFLTFSQKL
;
A
#
# COMPACT_ATOMS: atom_id res chain seq x y z
N MET A 1 -11.36 -6.61 -20.18
CA MET A 1 -11.42 -6.88 -18.73
C MET A 1 -11.04 -5.60 -18.01
N ILE A 2 -11.75 -5.23 -16.94
CA ILE A 2 -11.41 -4.08 -16.10
C ILE A 2 -11.33 -4.50 -14.63
N GLY A 3 -10.41 -3.92 -13.88
CA GLY A 3 -10.23 -4.10 -12.45
C GLY A 3 -9.81 -2.78 -11.80
N PHE A 4 -9.97 -2.71 -10.47
CA PHE A 4 -9.67 -1.52 -9.68
C PHE A 4 -8.63 -1.89 -8.62
N PRO A 5 -7.32 -1.87 -8.96
CA PRO A 5 -6.26 -2.14 -8.00
C PRO A 5 -6.31 -1.12 -6.86
N ASN A 6 -6.52 -1.58 -5.63
CA ASN A 6 -6.71 -0.70 -4.48
C ASN A 6 -5.40 -0.52 -3.69
N ALA A 7 -5.32 0.54 -2.91
CA ALA A 7 -4.22 0.82 -2.01
C ALA A 7 -4.26 -0.06 -0.75
N LYS A 8 -3.17 -0.01 0.02
CA LYS A 8 -3.11 -0.46 1.41
C LYS A 8 -2.63 0.65 2.32
N ILE A 9 -2.83 0.47 3.63
CA ILE A 9 -2.15 1.20 4.68
C ILE A 9 -1.36 0.24 5.58
N ASN A 10 -0.43 0.80 6.35
CA ASN A 10 0.27 0.11 7.44
C ASN A 10 -0.29 0.57 8.78
N ILE A 11 -0.97 -0.31 9.52
CA ILE A 11 -1.40 -0.02 10.90
C ILE A 11 -0.29 -0.51 11.83
N GLY A 12 0.61 0.40 12.19
CA GLY A 12 1.84 0.09 12.88
C GLY A 12 2.92 -0.50 11.97
N LEU A 13 4.17 -0.15 12.24
CA LEU A 13 5.32 -0.67 11.51
C LEU A 13 6.55 -0.61 12.42
N SER A 14 7.18 -1.75 12.66
CA SER A 14 8.43 -1.85 13.43
C SER A 14 9.51 -2.50 12.58
N ILE A 15 10.72 -1.94 12.60
CA ILE A 15 11.93 -2.50 12.00
C ILE A 15 12.69 -3.25 13.08
N THR A 16 12.63 -4.58 13.03
CA THR A 16 13.04 -5.46 14.14
C THR A 16 14.53 -5.79 14.11
N GLU A 17 15.13 -5.89 12.93
CA GLU A 17 16.55 -6.14 12.74
C GLU A 17 17.05 -5.74 11.35
N LYS A 18 18.34 -5.41 11.25
CA LYS A 18 19.04 -5.26 9.98
C LYS A 18 19.68 -6.60 9.59
N ARG A 19 19.44 -7.02 8.36
CA ARG A 19 19.92 -8.31 7.84
C ARG A 19 21.29 -8.18 7.19
N THR A 20 21.97 -9.30 7.03
CA THR A 20 23.27 -9.38 6.34
C THR A 20 23.16 -9.18 4.83
N ASP A 21 21.98 -9.41 4.24
CA ASP A 21 21.69 -9.22 2.81
C ASP A 21 21.35 -7.75 2.45
N GLY A 22 21.50 -6.82 3.39
CA GLY A 22 21.25 -5.39 3.20
C GLY A 22 19.78 -4.96 3.37
N PHE A 23 18.86 -5.90 3.60
CA PHE A 23 17.46 -5.60 3.92
C PHE A 23 17.25 -5.47 5.44
N HIS A 24 16.01 -5.19 5.81
CA HIS A 24 15.56 -5.18 7.20
C HIS A 24 14.40 -6.14 7.38
N ASN A 25 14.35 -6.81 8.52
CA ASN A 25 13.12 -7.45 8.95
C ASN A 25 12.22 -6.41 9.61
N LEU A 26 10.93 -6.54 9.36
CA LEU A 26 9.88 -5.68 9.87
C LEU A 26 8.71 -6.48 10.42
N GLU A 27 7.85 -5.81 11.17
CA GLU A 27 6.50 -6.25 11.53
C GLU A 27 5.53 -5.12 11.17
N THR A 28 4.42 -5.44 10.51
CA THR A 28 3.37 -4.48 10.18
C THR A 28 2.02 -5.18 10.01
N VAL A 29 0.92 -4.44 10.17
CA VAL A 29 -0.40 -4.91 9.75
C VAL A 29 -0.76 -4.20 8.46
N PHE A 30 -0.85 -4.94 7.36
CA PHE A 30 -1.38 -4.43 6.11
C PHE A 30 -2.90 -4.46 6.16
N PHE A 31 -3.51 -3.34 5.77
CA PHE A 31 -4.96 -3.22 5.68
C PHE A 31 -5.33 -2.60 4.31
N PRO A 32 -6.18 -3.25 3.50
CA PRO A 32 -6.58 -2.74 2.20
C PRO A 32 -7.53 -1.55 2.34
N VAL A 33 -7.38 -0.53 1.49
CA VAL A 33 -8.26 0.64 1.44
C VAL A 33 -8.65 0.92 0.00
N GLY A 34 -9.86 1.42 -0.24
CA GLY A 34 -10.48 1.52 -1.56
C GLY A 34 -9.97 2.67 -2.46
N TRP A 35 -8.91 3.37 -2.08
CA TRP A 35 -8.26 4.31 -3.01
C TRP A 35 -7.65 3.47 -4.13
N SER A 36 -8.23 3.56 -5.32
CA SER A 36 -7.94 2.61 -6.39
C SER A 36 -7.49 3.30 -7.66
N ASP A 37 -6.61 2.62 -8.39
CA ASP A 37 -6.37 2.87 -9.80
C ASP A 37 -7.46 2.18 -10.65
N ALA A 38 -7.44 2.39 -11.97
CA ALA A 38 -8.23 1.59 -12.90
C ALA A 38 -7.32 0.92 -13.93
N LEU A 39 -7.37 -0.40 -13.99
CA LEU A 39 -6.57 -1.23 -14.88
C LEU A 39 -7.50 -1.97 -15.84
N GLU A 40 -7.25 -1.82 -17.13
CA GLU A 40 -7.98 -2.54 -18.16
C GLU A 40 -7.06 -3.18 -19.19
N PHE A 41 -7.58 -4.23 -19.82
CA PHE A 41 -7.00 -4.75 -21.04
C PHE A 41 -8.07 -5.26 -22.00
N VAL A 42 -7.74 -5.22 -23.28
CA VAL A 42 -8.51 -5.82 -24.38
C VAL A 42 -7.58 -6.63 -25.28
N SER A 43 -8.14 -7.60 -26.01
CA SER A 43 -7.41 -8.34 -27.04
C SER A 43 -6.86 -7.39 -28.10
N SER A 44 -5.69 -7.71 -28.61
CA SER A 44 -4.97 -6.91 -29.61
C SER A 44 -4.12 -7.82 -30.50
N GLU A 45 -3.70 -7.32 -31.66
CA GLU A 45 -2.73 -8.00 -32.53
C GLU A 45 -1.30 -7.85 -32.00
N GLU A 46 -1.02 -6.73 -31.34
CA GLU A 46 0.28 -6.41 -30.74
C GLU A 46 0.14 -6.03 -29.26
N VAL A 47 1.21 -6.28 -28.49
CA VAL A 47 1.24 -5.90 -27.07
C VAL A 47 1.46 -4.40 -26.96
N MET A 48 0.51 -3.69 -26.37
CA MET A 48 0.57 -2.25 -26.18
C MET A 48 0.29 -1.87 -24.73
N PHE A 49 1.04 -0.91 -24.21
CA PHE A 49 0.80 -0.32 -22.90
C PHE A 49 0.56 1.18 -23.04
N SER A 50 -0.41 1.69 -22.29
CA SER A 50 -0.68 3.11 -22.17
C SER A 50 -1.13 3.43 -20.75
N SER A 51 -0.98 4.70 -20.36
CA SER A 51 -1.45 5.16 -19.05
C SER A 51 -2.03 6.56 -19.10
N SER A 52 -2.84 6.88 -18.11
CA SER A 52 -3.43 8.21 -17.89
C SER A 52 -3.48 8.53 -16.40
N GLY A 53 -3.95 9.72 -16.02
CA GLY A 53 -3.91 10.18 -14.63
C GLY A 53 -2.51 10.66 -14.24
N MET A 54 -1.99 10.19 -13.11
CA MET A 54 -0.64 10.53 -12.64
C MET A 54 0.44 10.01 -13.59
N VAL A 55 1.44 10.85 -13.86
CA VAL A 55 2.55 10.53 -14.76
C VAL A 55 3.39 9.40 -14.20
N ILE A 56 3.45 8.28 -14.92
CA ILE A 56 4.33 7.14 -14.62
C ILE A 56 5.71 7.44 -15.24
N SER A 57 6.76 7.43 -14.42
CA SER A 57 8.14 7.52 -14.91
C SER A 57 8.67 6.17 -15.37
N GLY A 58 9.56 6.17 -16.36
CA GLY A 58 10.21 4.97 -16.88
C GLY A 58 9.59 4.48 -18.19
N ASP A 59 10.17 3.41 -18.74
CA ASP A 59 9.61 2.75 -19.93
C ASP A 59 8.43 1.84 -19.55
N ALA A 60 7.64 1.47 -20.56
CA ALA A 60 6.48 0.61 -20.35
C ALA A 60 6.84 -0.75 -19.73
N GLU A 61 7.95 -1.37 -20.15
CA GLU A 61 8.36 -2.70 -19.69
C GLU A 61 8.88 -2.71 -18.25
N SER A 62 9.30 -1.55 -17.71
CA SER A 62 9.65 -1.41 -16.30
C SER A 62 8.42 -1.41 -15.37
N ASN A 63 7.22 -1.15 -15.90
CA ASN A 63 5.97 -1.12 -15.15
C ASN A 63 5.59 -2.52 -14.61
N LEU A 64 5.12 -2.58 -13.36
CA LEU A 64 4.76 -3.85 -12.71
C LEU A 64 3.58 -4.56 -13.38
N VAL A 65 2.66 -3.84 -14.02
CA VAL A 65 1.59 -4.43 -14.85
C VAL A 65 2.16 -5.18 -16.04
N MET A 66 3.11 -4.55 -16.76
CA MET A 66 3.76 -5.17 -17.91
C MET A 66 4.60 -6.37 -17.48
N LYS A 67 5.38 -6.23 -16.40
CA LYS A 67 6.13 -7.34 -15.82
C LYS A 67 5.22 -8.50 -15.41
N ALA A 68 4.07 -8.24 -14.79
CA ALA A 68 3.10 -9.26 -14.43
C ALA A 68 2.57 -10.02 -15.67
N TYR A 69 2.23 -9.29 -16.74
CA TYR A 69 1.82 -9.90 -18.01
C TYR A 69 2.93 -10.76 -18.61
N ARG A 70 4.16 -10.25 -18.68
CA ARG A 70 5.32 -10.98 -19.21
C ARG A 70 5.65 -12.23 -18.39
N LEU A 71 5.54 -12.15 -17.06
CA LEU A 71 5.77 -13.29 -16.17
C LEU A 71 4.80 -14.43 -16.49
N LEU A 72 3.50 -14.16 -16.61
CA LEU A 72 2.54 -15.21 -16.96
C LEU A 72 2.66 -15.64 -18.43
N GLN A 73 2.96 -14.72 -19.35
CA GLN A 73 3.14 -15.05 -20.77
C GLN A 73 4.30 -16.03 -21.00
N LYS A 74 5.31 -16.04 -20.14
CA LYS A 74 6.42 -16.99 -20.22
C LYS A 74 5.96 -18.44 -20.02
N ASP A 75 5.00 -18.64 -19.11
CA ASP A 75 4.58 -19.97 -18.67
C ASP A 75 3.23 -20.39 -19.30
N TYR A 76 2.48 -19.44 -19.87
CA TYR A 76 1.17 -19.64 -20.47
C TYR A 76 1.06 -18.98 -21.85
N SER A 77 0.34 -19.62 -22.76
CA SER A 77 0.03 -19.05 -24.09
C SER A 77 -1.02 -17.94 -23.97
N LEU A 78 -0.56 -16.72 -23.65
CA LEU A 78 -1.40 -15.53 -23.59
C LEU A 78 -1.40 -14.77 -24.92
N PRO A 79 -2.57 -14.29 -25.40
CA PRO A 79 -2.63 -13.47 -26.60
C PRO A 79 -1.99 -12.09 -26.35
N ALA A 80 -1.71 -11.38 -27.44
CA ALA A 80 -1.34 -9.98 -27.35
C ALA A 80 -2.51 -9.13 -26.80
N LEU A 81 -2.18 -8.17 -25.94
CA LEU A 81 -3.13 -7.33 -25.24
C LEU A 81 -2.79 -5.85 -25.42
N LYS A 82 -3.84 -5.03 -25.55
CA LYS A 82 -3.75 -3.60 -25.32
C LYS A 82 -4.14 -3.34 -23.86
N ILE A 83 -3.20 -2.87 -23.07
CA ILE A 83 -3.31 -2.65 -21.63
C ILE A 83 -3.33 -1.14 -21.37
N HIS A 84 -4.28 -0.68 -20.55
CA HIS A 84 -4.35 0.71 -20.09
C HIS A 84 -4.42 0.78 -18.57
N LEU A 85 -3.60 1.64 -17.98
CA LEU A 85 -3.58 1.90 -16.54
C LEU A 85 -3.85 3.38 -16.27
N HIS A 86 -4.99 3.69 -15.66
CA HIS A 86 -5.31 5.02 -15.15
C HIS A 86 -4.85 5.12 -13.69
N LYS A 87 -3.84 5.95 -13.44
CA LYS A 87 -3.17 6.09 -12.13
C LYS A 87 -3.76 7.21 -11.30
N GLU A 88 -4.28 6.85 -10.14
CA GLU A 88 -4.85 7.74 -9.12
C GLU A 88 -4.20 7.53 -7.73
N ILE A 89 -3.64 6.35 -7.45
CA ILE A 89 -2.93 6.11 -6.19
C ILE A 89 -1.57 6.84 -6.25
N PRO A 90 -1.28 7.77 -5.32
CA PRO A 90 -0.05 8.57 -5.38
C PRO A 90 1.23 7.74 -5.25
N PHE A 91 2.25 8.10 -6.04
CA PHE A 91 3.59 7.52 -5.93
C PHE A 91 4.29 7.97 -4.62
N GLY A 92 5.20 7.13 -4.10
CA GLY A 92 6.00 7.48 -2.93
C GLY A 92 5.16 7.81 -1.68
N ALA A 93 3.98 7.22 -1.60
CA ALA A 93 2.96 7.49 -0.59
C ALA A 93 2.91 6.45 0.53
N GLY A 94 3.64 5.34 0.39
CA GLY A 94 3.55 4.20 1.31
C GLY A 94 2.27 3.37 1.14
N LEU A 95 1.52 3.57 0.04
CA LEU A 95 0.22 2.95 -0.22
C LEU A 95 0.25 1.69 -1.08
N GLY A 96 1.42 1.32 -1.63
CA GLY A 96 1.59 0.09 -2.41
C GLY A 96 0.92 0.08 -3.80
N GLY A 97 0.56 1.24 -4.36
CA GLY A 97 -0.21 1.31 -5.62
C GLY A 97 0.39 0.51 -6.78
N GLY A 98 1.68 0.70 -7.10
CA GLY A 98 2.32 -0.08 -8.17
C GLY A 98 2.36 -1.60 -7.92
N SER A 99 2.52 -2.01 -6.66
CA SER A 99 2.45 -3.42 -6.26
C SER A 99 1.04 -3.99 -6.42
N SER A 100 0.02 -3.18 -6.12
CA SER A 100 -1.38 -3.52 -6.36
C SER A 100 -1.65 -3.72 -7.85
N ASP A 101 -1.21 -2.77 -8.69
CA ASP A 101 -1.40 -2.84 -10.15
C ASP A 101 -0.87 -4.16 -10.74
N GLY A 102 0.36 -4.53 -10.39
CA GLY A 102 0.98 -5.77 -10.86
C GLY A 102 0.24 -7.03 -10.37
N ALA A 103 -0.13 -7.08 -9.09
CA ALA A 103 -0.85 -8.22 -8.51
C ALA A 103 -2.27 -8.37 -9.07
N PHE A 104 -2.96 -7.27 -9.31
CA PHE A 104 -4.26 -7.25 -9.97
C PHE A 104 -4.15 -7.71 -11.42
N MET A 105 -3.10 -7.33 -12.15
CA MET A 105 -2.87 -7.83 -13.50
C MET A 105 -2.75 -9.37 -13.51
N LEU A 106 -1.96 -9.97 -12.61
CA LEU A 106 -1.88 -11.42 -12.47
C LEU A 106 -3.26 -12.06 -12.21
N SER A 107 -4.02 -11.48 -11.28
CA SER A 107 -5.34 -11.99 -10.90
C SER A 107 -6.38 -11.86 -12.02
N MET A 108 -6.35 -10.75 -12.76
CA MET A 108 -7.22 -10.49 -13.90
C MET A 108 -6.90 -11.43 -15.07
N LEU A 109 -5.61 -11.66 -15.37
CA LEU A 109 -5.18 -12.61 -16.40
C LEU A 109 -5.59 -14.04 -16.05
N ASN A 110 -5.32 -14.48 -14.81
CA ASN A 110 -5.72 -15.82 -14.35
C ASN A 110 -7.23 -16.06 -14.51
N ARG A 111 -8.05 -15.08 -14.10
CA ARG A 111 -9.51 -15.16 -14.19
C ARG A 111 -9.99 -15.13 -15.64
N HIS A 112 -9.50 -14.19 -16.44
CA HIS A 112 -9.99 -13.97 -17.80
C HIS A 112 -9.63 -15.12 -18.74
N PHE A 113 -8.42 -15.68 -18.61
CA PHE A 113 -7.94 -16.79 -19.43
C PHE A 113 -8.16 -18.17 -18.79
N ALA A 114 -8.84 -18.22 -17.63
CA ALA A 114 -9.11 -19.45 -16.90
C ALA A 114 -7.86 -20.34 -16.72
N LEU A 115 -6.73 -19.73 -16.31
CA LEU A 115 -5.44 -20.43 -16.15
C LEU A 115 -5.46 -21.42 -14.97
N ASN A 116 -6.49 -21.35 -14.11
CA ASN A 116 -6.70 -22.22 -12.95
C ASN A 116 -5.53 -22.19 -11.95
N LEU A 117 -4.83 -21.05 -11.86
CA LEU A 117 -3.79 -20.86 -10.85
C LEU A 117 -4.42 -20.80 -9.47
N SER A 118 -3.88 -21.58 -8.53
CA SER A 118 -4.24 -21.47 -7.12
C SER A 118 -3.73 -20.15 -6.55
N GLN A 119 -4.31 -19.72 -5.43
CA GLN A 119 -3.91 -18.50 -4.74
C GLN A 119 -2.43 -18.52 -4.33
N ALA A 120 -1.93 -19.66 -3.85
CA ALA A 120 -0.51 -19.81 -3.47
C ALA A 120 0.44 -19.67 -4.67
N VAL A 121 0.04 -20.15 -5.85
CA VAL A 121 0.83 -19.99 -7.08
C VAL A 121 0.82 -18.52 -7.54
N LEU A 122 -0.34 -17.85 -7.47
CA LEU A 122 -0.43 -16.41 -7.76
C LEU A 122 0.43 -15.58 -6.80
N GLU A 123 0.42 -15.89 -5.50
CA GLU A 123 1.28 -15.26 -4.50
C GLU A 123 2.76 -15.44 -4.84
N SER A 124 3.14 -16.60 -5.37
CA SER A 124 4.53 -16.87 -5.80
C SER A 124 4.93 -16.01 -7.00
N TYR A 125 4.07 -15.86 -8.01
CA TYR A 125 4.31 -14.93 -9.12
C TYR A 125 4.37 -13.47 -8.64
N ALA A 126 3.46 -13.08 -7.75
CA ALA A 126 3.42 -11.73 -7.20
C ALA A 126 4.71 -11.41 -6.40
N ALA A 127 5.23 -12.36 -5.62
CA ALA A 127 6.48 -12.19 -4.88
C ALA A 127 7.70 -11.93 -5.79
N MET A 128 7.68 -12.40 -7.05
CA MET A 128 8.71 -12.08 -8.05
C MET A 128 8.66 -10.63 -8.52
N LEU A 129 7.51 -9.95 -8.39
CA LEU A 129 7.33 -8.55 -8.76
C LEU A 129 7.78 -7.60 -7.64
N GLY A 130 7.52 -7.97 -6.37
CA GLY A 130 7.88 -7.17 -5.21
C GLY A 130 7.29 -7.71 -3.89
N SER A 131 7.84 -7.27 -2.75
CA SER A 131 7.44 -7.75 -1.42
C SER A 131 5.95 -7.51 -1.12
N ASP A 132 5.44 -6.34 -1.48
CA ASP A 132 4.06 -5.94 -1.19
C ASP A 132 3.07 -6.52 -2.23
N CYS A 133 3.53 -7.06 -3.36
CA CYS A 133 2.64 -7.56 -4.42
C CYS A 133 1.84 -8.78 -3.96
N ALA A 134 2.46 -9.68 -3.19
CA ALA A 134 1.79 -10.89 -2.71
C ALA A 134 0.60 -10.57 -1.80
N PHE A 135 0.66 -9.47 -1.03
CA PHE A 135 -0.44 -9.02 -0.20
C PHE A 135 -1.72 -8.78 -1.01
N PHE A 136 -1.61 -8.15 -2.18
CA PHE A 136 -2.75 -7.79 -3.02
C PHE A 136 -3.41 -8.98 -3.74
N ILE A 137 -2.82 -10.18 -3.69
CA ILE A 137 -3.50 -11.41 -4.16
C ILE A 137 -4.62 -11.80 -3.18
N ARG A 138 -4.36 -11.73 -1.87
CA ARG A 138 -5.38 -11.95 -0.83
C ARG A 138 -6.24 -10.72 -0.61
N ASN A 139 -5.59 -9.55 -0.60
CA ASN A 139 -6.21 -8.25 -0.41
C ASN A 139 -7.14 -8.19 0.81
N SER A 140 -6.67 -8.75 1.93
CA SER A 140 -7.37 -8.83 3.21
C SER A 140 -6.42 -8.42 4.34
N PRO A 141 -6.91 -8.00 5.52
CA PRO A 141 -6.03 -7.69 6.64
C PRO A 141 -5.08 -8.85 6.99
N VAL A 142 -3.78 -8.55 7.08
CA VAL A 142 -2.76 -9.52 7.47
C VAL A 142 -1.73 -8.86 8.38
N PHE A 143 -1.20 -9.63 9.32
CA PHE A 143 0.10 -9.34 9.90
C PHE A 143 1.19 -9.80 8.92
N ALA A 144 2.16 -8.94 8.65
CA ALA A 144 3.29 -9.21 7.78
C ALA A 144 4.61 -9.09 8.54
N SER A 145 5.53 -9.99 8.23
CA SER A 145 6.88 -10.05 8.80
C SER A 145 7.93 -10.41 7.74
N GLY A 146 9.20 -10.58 8.14
CA GLY A 146 10.31 -10.67 7.19
C GLY A 146 10.53 -9.30 6.56
N ARG A 147 10.65 -9.20 5.23
CA ARG A 147 10.59 -7.92 4.50
C ARG A 147 9.15 -7.47 4.18
N GLY A 148 8.14 -8.15 4.75
CA GLY A 148 6.72 -7.98 4.45
C GLY A 148 6.10 -9.14 3.66
N GLU A 149 6.90 -10.11 3.22
CA GLU A 149 6.48 -11.27 2.42
C GLU A 149 5.85 -12.41 3.24
N ILE A 150 6.17 -12.49 4.54
CA ILE A 150 5.65 -13.55 5.41
C ILE A 150 4.36 -13.04 6.04
N MET A 151 3.22 -13.49 5.51
CA MET A 151 1.90 -12.99 5.88
C MET A 151 1.04 -14.02 6.61
N GLU A 152 0.44 -13.59 7.70
CA GLU A 152 -0.52 -14.34 8.50
C GLU A 152 -1.85 -13.56 8.59
N PRO A 153 -3.01 -14.20 8.37
CA PRO A 153 -4.31 -13.53 8.53
C PRO A 153 -4.46 -12.92 9.92
N VAL A 154 -5.00 -11.70 9.98
CA VAL A 154 -5.39 -11.06 11.25
C VAL A 154 -6.89 -10.81 11.24
N GLN A 155 -7.55 -11.18 12.34
CA GLN A 155 -8.93 -10.78 12.55
C GLN A 155 -8.93 -9.32 13.00
N LEU A 156 -9.21 -8.42 12.06
CA LEU A 156 -9.34 -6.99 12.32
C LEU A 156 -10.59 -6.49 11.59
N SER A 157 -11.53 -5.94 12.35
CA SER A 157 -12.71 -5.27 11.81
C SER A 157 -12.66 -3.80 12.16
N LEU A 158 -12.70 -2.97 11.12
CA LEU A 158 -12.86 -1.53 11.23
C LEU A 158 -14.26 -1.10 10.75
N ASN A 159 -15.23 -2.01 10.82
CA ASN A 159 -16.61 -1.71 10.43
C ASN A 159 -17.12 -0.46 11.17
N ASN A 160 -17.74 0.44 10.43
CA ASN A 160 -18.30 1.72 10.93
C ASN A 160 -17.27 2.79 11.26
N TRP A 161 -15.98 2.55 11.05
CA TRP A 161 -15.00 3.62 11.06
C TRP A 161 -15.02 4.36 9.72
N PHE A 162 -14.57 5.59 9.73
CA PHE A 162 -14.17 6.33 8.54
C PHE A 162 -12.66 6.44 8.53
N ILE A 163 -12.08 6.39 7.34
CA ILE A 163 -10.67 6.71 7.14
C ILE A 163 -10.57 7.96 6.28
N LEU A 164 -9.66 8.85 6.64
CA LEU A 164 -9.18 9.94 5.80
C LEU A 164 -7.68 9.77 5.61
N ILE A 165 -7.23 9.70 4.36
CA ILE A 165 -5.83 9.61 3.96
C ILE A 165 -5.45 10.94 3.30
N VAL A 166 -4.34 11.52 3.74
CA VAL A 166 -3.80 12.78 3.23
C VAL A 166 -2.38 12.55 2.75
N LYS A 167 -2.13 12.89 1.48
CA LYS A 167 -0.81 12.87 0.84
C LYS A 167 -0.33 14.32 0.68
N PRO A 168 0.75 14.74 1.35
CA PRO A 168 1.39 16.03 1.07
C PRO A 168 2.10 16.00 -0.29
N PRO A 169 2.49 17.15 -0.87
CA PRO A 169 3.27 17.19 -2.10
C PRO A 169 4.67 16.58 -1.96
N VAL A 170 5.22 16.51 -0.73
CA VAL A 170 6.53 15.93 -0.47
C VAL A 170 6.54 14.41 -0.63
N ALA A 171 7.65 13.83 -1.08
CA ALA A 171 7.86 12.40 -1.13
C ALA A 171 9.10 12.02 -0.31
N VAL A 172 8.99 10.95 0.47
CA VAL A 172 10.09 10.42 1.29
C VAL A 172 10.74 9.26 0.54
N PRO A 173 12.03 9.35 0.14
CA PRO A 173 12.70 8.21 -0.48
C PRO A 173 12.83 7.07 0.53
N THR A 174 12.21 5.92 0.23
CA THR A 174 12.21 4.73 1.11
C THR A 174 13.62 4.37 1.57
N ALA A 175 14.60 4.37 0.66
CA ALA A 175 15.99 4.07 0.98
C ALA A 175 16.59 5.02 2.03
N LYS A 176 16.26 6.33 1.99
CA LYS A 176 16.70 7.29 3.01
C LYS A 176 15.98 7.06 4.34
N ALA A 177 14.68 6.79 4.32
CA ALA A 177 13.92 6.50 5.54
C ALA A 177 14.53 5.32 6.31
N PHE A 178 14.94 4.25 5.61
CA PHE A 178 15.63 3.11 6.23
C PHE A 178 17.03 3.46 6.78
N GLN A 179 17.76 4.41 6.17
CA GLN A 179 19.08 4.83 6.67
C GLN A 179 19.02 5.57 8.01
N TRP A 180 17.88 6.18 8.33
CA TRP A 180 17.68 6.91 9.58
C TRP A 180 17.15 6.04 10.72
N ILE A 181 16.84 4.77 10.44
CA ILE A 181 16.28 3.86 11.44
C ILE A 181 17.38 3.11 12.17
N VAL A 182 17.27 3.10 13.50
CA VAL A 182 17.95 2.15 14.36
C VAL A 182 16.97 1.01 14.65
N PRO A 183 17.20 -0.21 14.12
CA PRO A 183 16.30 -1.33 14.36
C PRO A 183 16.18 -1.62 15.85
N ALA A 184 14.96 -1.91 16.29
CA ALA A 184 14.66 -2.24 17.66
C ALA A 184 13.51 -3.23 17.69
N LYS A 185 13.69 -4.33 18.43
CA LYS A 185 12.58 -5.26 18.65
C LYS A 185 11.51 -4.58 19.50
N PRO A 186 10.24 -4.56 19.06
CA PRO A 186 9.17 -3.96 19.84
C PRO A 186 8.97 -4.77 21.13
N ARG A 187 8.60 -4.09 22.21
CA ARG A 187 8.35 -4.73 23.51
C ARG A 187 7.18 -5.71 23.44
N ASN A 188 6.13 -5.34 22.70
CA ASN A 188 4.93 -6.13 22.48
C ASN A 188 4.79 -6.38 20.97
N SER A 189 4.37 -7.58 20.58
CA SER A 189 4.11 -7.88 19.17
C SER A 189 2.91 -7.09 18.66
N LEU A 190 3.00 -6.57 17.43
CA LEU A 190 1.89 -5.89 16.78
C LEU A 190 0.66 -6.80 16.61
N LYS A 191 0.84 -8.13 16.56
CA LYS A 191 -0.27 -9.11 16.57
C LYS A 191 -1.17 -8.99 17.82
N ILE A 192 -0.59 -8.61 18.95
CA ILE A 192 -1.33 -8.45 20.21
C ILE A 192 -1.96 -7.06 20.25
N LEU A 193 -1.19 -6.03 19.91
CA LEU A 193 -1.62 -4.64 20.00
C LEU A 193 -2.80 -4.32 19.06
N ILE A 194 -2.80 -4.89 17.86
CA ILE A 194 -3.88 -4.68 16.89
C ILE A 194 -5.24 -5.24 17.34
N GLN A 195 -5.26 -6.12 18.34
CA GLN A 195 -6.49 -6.68 18.93
C GLN A 195 -7.08 -5.78 20.03
N GLN A 196 -6.34 -4.76 20.48
CA GLN A 196 -6.87 -3.77 21.41
C GLN A 196 -7.89 -2.86 20.70
N PRO A 197 -8.81 -2.22 21.44
CA PRO A 197 -9.67 -1.19 20.89
C PRO A 197 -8.87 -0.09 20.18
N VAL A 198 -9.37 0.41 19.05
CA VAL A 198 -8.71 1.48 18.27
C VAL A 198 -8.37 2.71 19.12
N ALA A 199 -9.18 3.00 20.15
CA ALA A 199 -8.94 4.09 21.10
C ALA A 199 -7.61 3.95 21.89
N GLU A 200 -7.08 2.75 22.03
CA GLU A 200 -5.80 2.49 22.72
C GLU A 200 -4.60 2.52 21.77
N TRP A 201 -4.83 2.46 20.45
CA TRP A 201 -3.76 2.36 19.45
C TRP A 201 -2.85 3.58 19.40
N ARG A 202 -3.36 4.77 19.76
CA ARG A 202 -2.56 5.99 19.77
C ARG A 202 -1.33 5.88 20.66
N ASP A 203 -1.46 5.16 21.77
CA ASP A 203 -0.39 5.03 22.79
C ASP A 203 0.42 3.74 22.63
N SER A 204 -0.09 2.77 21.85
CA SER A 204 0.51 1.44 21.75
C SER A 204 1.03 1.06 20.36
N ILE A 205 0.44 1.59 19.28
CA ILE A 205 0.78 1.26 17.89
C ILE A 205 1.39 2.47 17.18
N ALA A 206 2.70 2.38 16.92
CA ALA A 206 3.43 3.40 16.17
C ALA A 206 4.01 2.85 14.87
N ASN A 207 4.29 3.76 13.94
CA ASN A 207 5.16 3.50 12.81
C ASN A 207 6.55 4.05 13.14
N GLN A 208 7.56 3.19 13.23
CA GLN A 208 8.91 3.54 13.65
C GLN A 208 9.58 4.56 12.72
N PHE A 209 9.15 4.68 11.46
CA PHE A 209 9.65 5.71 10.56
C PHE A 209 9.24 7.12 10.98
N GLU A 210 8.14 7.28 11.73
CA GLU A 210 7.58 8.61 12.04
C GLU A 210 8.59 9.50 12.76
N SER A 211 9.37 8.99 13.73
CA SER A 211 10.30 9.83 14.49
C SER A 211 11.38 10.48 13.61
N SER A 212 12.04 9.70 12.76
CA SER A 212 13.08 10.20 11.86
C SER A 212 12.53 10.93 10.65
N VAL A 213 11.39 10.48 10.10
CA VAL A 213 10.75 11.13 8.95
C VAL A 213 10.18 12.49 9.36
N PHE A 214 9.54 12.63 10.52
CA PHE A 214 9.01 13.92 10.96
C PHE A 214 10.13 14.90 11.33
N GLN A 215 11.29 14.43 11.75
CA GLN A 215 12.45 15.30 11.92
C GLN A 215 12.97 15.83 10.58
N ALA A 216 13.01 14.99 9.54
CA ALA A 216 13.48 15.38 8.21
C ALA A 216 12.43 16.14 7.38
N TYR A 217 11.14 15.86 7.62
CA TYR A 217 9.98 16.41 6.93
C TYR A 217 8.89 16.78 7.94
N PRO A 218 9.06 17.90 8.68
CA PRO A 218 8.13 18.29 9.75
C PRO A 218 6.68 18.44 9.30
N GLU A 219 6.44 18.83 8.04
CA GLU A 219 5.09 18.94 7.46
C GLU A 219 4.28 17.64 7.55
N ILE A 220 4.92 16.47 7.52
CA ILE A 220 4.25 15.17 7.64
C ILE A 220 3.81 14.93 9.09
N GLY A 221 4.62 15.36 10.07
CA GLY A 221 4.26 15.30 11.48
C GLY A 221 3.12 16.26 11.83
N GLU A 222 3.15 17.47 11.24
CA GLU A 222 2.08 18.46 11.36
C GLU A 222 0.76 17.91 10.81
N LEU A 223 0.76 17.23 9.66
CA LEU A 223 -0.42 16.55 9.12
C LEU A 223 -1.02 15.53 10.09
N LYS A 224 -0.18 14.73 10.75
CA LYS A 224 -0.66 13.77 11.77
C LYS A 224 -1.34 14.47 12.93
N ASN A 225 -0.79 15.59 13.39
CA ASN A 225 -1.41 16.39 14.46
C ASN A 225 -2.73 17.01 13.99
N GLN A 226 -2.80 17.56 12.78
CA GLN A 226 -4.02 18.10 12.20
C GLN A 226 -5.14 17.05 12.10
N LEU A 227 -4.82 15.80 11.77
CA LEU A 227 -5.80 14.72 11.77
C LEU A 227 -6.32 14.43 13.19
N TYR A 228 -5.48 14.48 14.21
CA TYR A 228 -5.93 14.39 15.61
C TYR A 228 -6.79 15.58 16.02
N ASP A 229 -6.43 16.80 15.60
CA ASP A 229 -7.23 18.02 15.86
C ASP A 229 -8.60 17.95 15.20
N LEU A 230 -8.71 17.23 14.07
CA LEU A 230 -9.98 16.90 13.40
C LEU A 230 -10.78 15.79 14.07
N GLY A 231 -10.29 15.22 15.18
CA GLY A 231 -10.98 14.19 15.93
C GLY A 231 -10.63 12.75 15.55
N ALA A 232 -9.50 12.50 14.86
CA ALA A 232 -9.04 11.14 14.63
C ALA A 232 -8.84 10.42 15.98
N THR A 233 -9.38 9.21 16.10
CA THR A 233 -9.09 8.36 17.26
C THR A 233 -7.68 7.78 17.15
N TYR A 234 -7.27 7.44 15.94
CA TYR A 234 -5.92 6.97 15.63
C TYR A 234 -5.46 7.61 14.33
N ALA A 235 -4.24 8.14 14.31
CA ALA A 235 -3.60 8.63 13.10
C ALA A 235 -2.16 8.13 13.02
N SER A 236 -1.73 7.75 11.81
CA SER A 236 -0.36 7.27 11.57
C SER A 236 0.06 7.47 10.12
N MET A 237 1.36 7.50 9.90
CA MET A 237 1.97 7.45 8.57
C MET A 237 1.87 6.01 8.00
N SER A 238 1.58 5.87 6.70
CA SER A 238 1.64 4.57 6.02
C SER A 238 3.03 4.30 5.44
N GLY A 239 3.57 3.09 5.62
CA GLY A 239 4.88 2.69 5.11
C GLY A 239 6.01 3.61 5.58
N SER A 240 6.94 3.94 4.70
CA SER A 240 7.95 4.98 4.94
C SER A 240 7.44 6.41 4.65
N GLY A 241 6.13 6.59 4.53
CA GLY A 241 5.51 7.83 4.11
C GLY A 241 5.39 7.97 2.59
N SER A 242 4.85 9.08 2.11
CA SER A 242 4.48 10.30 2.87
C SER A 242 3.01 10.42 3.27
N CYS A 243 2.14 9.47 2.94
CA CYS A 243 0.75 9.57 3.38
C CYS A 243 0.63 9.42 4.89
N VAL A 244 -0.24 10.24 5.47
CA VAL A 244 -0.76 10.08 6.82
C VAL A 244 -2.25 9.76 6.71
N PHE A 245 -2.74 8.84 7.53
CA PHE A 245 -4.16 8.53 7.62
C PHE A 245 -4.66 8.73 9.05
N GLY A 246 -5.96 9.02 9.17
CA GLY A 246 -6.69 9.05 10.43
C GLY A 246 -7.91 8.15 10.37
N LEU A 247 -8.22 7.49 11.49
CA LEU A 247 -9.44 6.71 11.72
C LEU A 247 -10.39 7.52 12.61
N PHE A 248 -11.65 7.64 12.17
CA PHE A 248 -12.66 8.47 12.79
C PHE A 248 -13.96 7.69 13.00
N GLN A 249 -14.73 8.05 14.03
CA GLN A 249 -16.11 7.57 14.20
C GLN A 249 -17.08 8.26 13.24
N GLU A 250 -16.79 9.51 12.89
CA GLU A 250 -17.50 10.30 11.90
C GLU A 250 -16.50 11.01 11.00
N LEU A 251 -16.74 11.05 9.69
CA LEU A 251 -15.86 11.78 8.78
C LEU A 251 -15.90 13.28 9.10
N PRO A 252 -14.75 13.95 9.35
CA PRO A 252 -14.75 15.38 9.65
C PRO A 252 -15.36 16.18 8.51
N GLN A 253 -16.16 17.21 8.79
CA GLN A 253 -16.73 18.04 7.72
C GLN A 253 -15.74 19.08 7.23
N GLY A 254 -15.67 19.29 5.92
CA GLY A 254 -14.87 20.37 5.31
C GLY A 254 -13.36 20.16 5.37
N TYR A 255 -12.89 18.93 5.56
CA TYR A 255 -11.46 18.60 5.55
C TYR A 255 -10.79 18.99 4.23
N GLU A 256 -11.53 19.04 3.13
CA GLU A 256 -11.04 19.42 1.80
C GLU A 256 -10.53 20.87 1.78
N ARG A 257 -11.07 21.74 2.65
CA ARG A 257 -10.59 23.14 2.79
C ARG A 257 -9.29 23.23 3.57
N LEU A 258 -9.03 22.24 4.44
CA LEU A 258 -7.82 22.15 5.25
C LEU A 258 -6.67 21.52 4.47
N PHE A 259 -7.00 20.64 3.52
CA PHE A 259 -6.05 19.98 2.63
C PHE A 259 -6.33 20.33 1.16
N PRO A 260 -6.19 21.62 0.76
CA PRO A 260 -6.38 22.02 -0.63
C PRO A 260 -5.25 21.49 -1.50
N LEU A 261 -5.35 21.62 -2.83
CA LEU A 261 -4.22 21.34 -3.70
C LEU A 261 -2.96 22.11 -3.24
N PRO A 262 -1.76 21.48 -3.26
CA PRO A 262 -1.43 20.21 -3.91
C PRO A 262 -1.58 18.95 -3.03
N PHE A 263 -2.25 19.02 -1.87
CA PHE A 263 -2.55 17.81 -1.10
C PHE A 263 -3.52 16.92 -1.89
N LEU A 264 -3.31 15.61 -1.81
CA LEU A 264 -4.27 14.63 -2.34
C LEU A 264 -4.94 13.95 -1.15
N THR A 265 -6.27 13.85 -1.19
CA THR A 265 -7.05 13.26 -0.12
C THR A 265 -7.92 12.13 -0.62
N PHE A 266 -8.09 11.11 0.20
CA PHE A 266 -9.06 10.05 -0.02
C PHE A 266 -9.76 9.73 1.29
N SER A 267 -11.08 9.54 1.23
CA SER A 267 -11.84 9.10 2.38
C SER A 267 -12.81 7.98 2.00
N GLN A 268 -13.04 7.06 2.93
CA GLN A 268 -14.09 6.05 2.80
C GLN A 268 -14.64 5.66 4.16
N LYS A 269 -15.84 5.08 4.16
CA LYS A 269 -16.32 4.26 5.26
C LYS A 269 -15.68 2.88 5.18
N LEU A 270 -15.26 2.34 6.32
CA LEU A 270 -14.66 1.02 6.50
C LEU A 270 -15.68 -0.02 6.96
#